data_AF-A0A316RL68-F1
#
_entry.id   AF-A0A316RL68-F1
#
_cell.length_a   1.000
_cell.length_b   1.000
_cell.length_c   1.000
_cell.angle_alpha   90.00
_cell.angle_beta   90.00
_cell.angle_gamma   90.00
#
_symmetry.space_group_name_H-M   'P 1'
#
loop_
_entity.id
_entity.type
_entity.pdbx_description
1 polymer ?
#
loop_
_entity_poly.entity_id
_entity_poly.type
_entity_poly.pdbx_seq_one_letter_code
_entity_poly.pdbx_strand_id
1 'polypeptide(L)' 'MAQRSTWGTSDGRSVPLVRLDGPDGLSIEVIGYGAALRRLTVPGADGVPLDLCLGYDTLAQYET' A
#
# COMPACT_ATOMS: atom_id res chain seq x y z
N MET A 1 2.08 -4.61 13.26
CA MET A 1 1.60 -5.92 12.74
C MET A 1 1.90 -5.98 11.25
N ALA A 2 2.12 -7.16 10.68
CA ALA A 2 2.33 -7.32 9.24
C ALA A 2 1.30 -8.29 8.67
N GLN A 3 0.65 -7.90 7.57
CA GLN A 3 -0.31 -8.72 6.83
C GLN A 3 0.12 -8.77 5.37
N ARG A 4 -0.05 -9.93 4.74
CA ARG A 4 0.21 -10.12 3.31
C ARG A 4 -1.05 -10.63 2.63
N SER A 5 -1.40 -10.04 1.50
CA SER A 5 -2.47 -10.47 0.61
C SER A 5 -1.99 -10.45 -0.85
N THR A 6 -2.86 -10.85 -1.77
CA THR A 6 -2.60 -10.72 -3.21
C THR A 6 -3.21 -9.41 -3.71
N TRP A 7 -2.40 -8.57 -4.34
CA TRP A 7 -2.86 -7.33 -4.97
C TRP A 7 -3.46 -7.58 -6.35
N GLY A 8 -2.84 -8.47 -7.10
CA GLY A 8 -3.24 -8.82 -8.46
C GLY A 8 -2.25 -9.78 -9.10
N THR A 9 -2.28 -9.85 -10.43
CA THR A 9 -1.37 -10.66 -11.23
C THR A 9 -0.77 -9.78 -12.32
N SER A 10 0.55 -9.88 -12.51
CA SER A 10 1.31 -9.21 -13.57
C SER A 10 2.20 -10.24 -14.25
N ASP A 11 2.20 -10.30 -15.58
CA ASP A 11 2.96 -11.28 -16.38
C ASP A 11 2.78 -12.74 -15.91
N GLY A 12 1.55 -13.12 -15.53
CA GLY A 12 1.22 -14.46 -15.02
C GLY A 12 1.76 -14.77 -13.62
N ARG A 13 2.34 -13.79 -12.91
CA ARG A 13 2.83 -13.93 -11.53
C ARG A 13 1.96 -13.15 -10.55
N SER A 14 1.70 -13.74 -9.39
CA SER A 14 0.98 -13.06 -8.31
C SER A 14 1.83 -11.92 -7.74
N VAL A 15 1.24 -10.72 -7.71
CA VAL A 15 1.83 -9.53 -7.07
C VAL A 15 1.28 -9.44 -5.65
N PRO A 16 2.14 -9.56 -4.61
CA PRO A 16 1.68 -9.43 -3.23
C PRO A 16 1.41 -7.96 -2.86
N LEU A 17 0.48 -7.75 -1.94
CA LEU A 17 0.34 -6.53 -1.16
C LEU A 17 0.80 -6.85 0.27
N VAL A 18 1.66 -6.00 0.83
CA VAL A 18 2.07 -6.10 2.23
C VAL A 18 1.59 -4.85 2.96
N ARG A 19 0.78 -5.06 4.00
CA ARG A 19 0.38 -4.01 4.94
C ARG A 19 1.23 -4.13 6.20
N LEU A 20 1.72 -3.00 6.68
CA LEU A 20 2.45 -2.89 7.93
C LEU A 20 1.79 -1.82 8.80
N ASP A 21 1.27 -2.23 9.95
CA ASP A 21 0.72 -1.33 10.96
C ASP A 21 1.79 -1.02 12.02
N GLY A 22 2.08 0.27 12.19
CA GLY A 22 3.02 0.82 13.15
C GLY A 22 2.34 1.41 14.39
N PRO A 23 3.09 2.08 15.27
CA PRO A 23 2.53 2.77 16.42
C PRO A 23 1.68 3.97 16.00
N ASP A 24 0.83 4.45 16.92
CA ASP A 24 0.13 5.72 16.82
C ASP A 24 -0.66 5.90 15.53
N GLY A 25 -1.31 4.84 15.03
CA GLY A 25 -2.17 4.91 13.84
C GLY A 25 -1.42 5.00 12.50
N LEU A 26 -0.09 4.89 12.50
CA LEU A 26 0.72 4.78 11.29
C LEU A 26 0.44 3.44 10.59
N SER A 27 0.21 3.46 9.28
CA SER A 27 0.14 2.25 8.47
C SER A 27 0.70 2.48 7.07
N ILE A 28 1.35 1.48 6.51
CA ILE A 28 1.84 1.51 5.12
C ILE A 28 1.38 0.30 4.33
N GLU A 29 1.26 0.48 3.03
CA GLU A 29 1.04 -0.61 2.07
C GLU A 29 2.10 -0.58 0.97
N VAL A 30 2.77 -1.70 0.77
CA VAL A 30 3.81 -1.90 -0.24
C VAL A 30 3.38 -3.01 -1.20
N ILE A 31 3.49 -2.75 -2.51
CA ILE A 31 3.22 -3.76 -3.53
C ILE A 31 4.51 -4.46 -3.95
N GLY A 32 4.45 -5.76 -4.17
CA GLY A 32 5.55 -6.56 -4.70
C GLY A 32 5.85 -6.32 -6.18
N TYR A 33 5.29 -5.27 -6.77
CA TYR A 33 5.61 -4.79 -8.12
C TYR A 33 6.47 -3.54 -7.98
N GLY A 34 7.76 -3.65 -8.35
CA GLY A 34 8.73 -2.55 -8.19
C GLY A 34 8.99 -2.12 -6.75
N ALA A 35 8.52 -2.88 -5.75
CA ALA A 35 8.55 -2.52 -4.33
C ALA A 35 7.94 -1.13 -4.02
N ALA A 36 6.91 -0.73 -4.78
CA ALA A 36 6.32 0.60 -4.64
C ALA A 36 5.55 0.74 -3.32
N LEU A 37 5.82 1.82 -2.58
CA LEU A 37 5.01 2.27 -1.46
C LEU A 37 3.74 2.92 -2.01
N ARG A 38 2.62 2.19 -1.98
CA ARG A 38 1.35 2.67 -2.55
C ARG A 38 0.50 3.48 -1.59
N ARG A 39 0.69 3.26 -0.28
CA ARG A 39 -0.09 3.90 0.77
C ARG A 39 0.76 4.23 1.98
N LEU A 40 0.58 5.44 2.50
CA LEU A 40 1.12 5.87 3.79
C LEU A 40 0.02 6.59 4.54
N THR A 41 -0.61 5.89 5.46
CA THR A 41 -1.66 6.44 6.31
C THR A 41 -1.07 6.91 7.63
N VAL A 42 -1.33 8.17 7.97
CA VAL A 42 -0.97 8.77 9.27
C VAL A 42 -2.23 9.34 9.93
N PRO A 43 -2.27 9.50 11.27
CA PRO A 43 -3.32 10.29 11.90
C PRO A 43 -3.25 11.74 11.41
N GLY A 44 -4.38 12.28 10.96
CA GLY A 44 -4.53 13.71 10.71
C GLY A 44 -4.57 14.52 12.00
N ALA A 45 -4.39 15.83 11.87
CA ALA A 45 -4.41 16.76 13.01
C ALA A 45 -5.77 16.81 13.72
N ASP A 46 -6.85 16.45 13.03
CA ASP A 46 -8.22 16.32 13.54
C ASP A 46 -8.57 14.88 13.97
N GLY A 47 -7.59 13.96 13.93
CA GLY A 47 -7.78 12.54 14.20
C GLY A 47 -8.30 11.73 13.01
N VAL A 48 -8.54 12.35 11.85
CA VAL A 48 -8.96 11.65 10.63
C VAL A 48 -7.72 11.10 9.91
N PRO A 49 -7.61 9.80 9.64
CA PRO A 49 -6.46 9.25 8.94
C PRO A 49 -6.30 9.84 7.54
N LEU A 50 -5.07 10.25 7.20
CA LEU A 50 -4.73 10.83 5.90
C LEU A 50 -3.73 9.93 5.17
N ASP A 51 -4.02 9.65 3.91
CA ASP A 51 -3.10 9.00 2.98
C ASP A 51 -2.19 10.04 2.32
N LEU A 52 -0.89 9.87 2.48
CA LEU A 52 0.12 10.83 2.01
C LEU A 52 0.80 10.38 0.71
N CYS A 53 0.53 9.17 0.23
CA CYS A 53 1.13 8.69 -1.00
C CYS A 53 0.35 9.21 -2.22
N LEU A 54 1.08 9.83 -3.16
CA LEU A 54 0.62 9.92 -4.54
C LEU A 54 0.84 8.54 -5.17
N GLY A 55 -0.23 7.95 -5.68
CA GLY A 55 -0.20 6.59 -6.20
C GLY A 55 -1.51 6.21 -6.85
N TYR A 56 -1.69 4.92 -7.07
CA TYR A 56 -2.83 4.39 -7.78
C TYR A 56 -3.60 3.35 -6.98
N ASP A 57 -4.87 3.20 -7.35
CA ASP A 57 -5.80 2.27 -6.72
C ASP A 57 -5.76 0.88 -7.35
N THR A 58 -5.10 0.72 -8.50
CA THR A 58 -5.05 -0.55 -9.23
C THR A 58 -3.63 -0.91 -9.67
N LEU A 59 -3.34 -2.21 -9.77
CA LEU A 59 -2.05 -2.70 -10.28
C LEU A 59 -1.78 -2.24 -11.72
N ALA A 60 -2.80 -2.23 -12.58
CA ALA A 60 -2.65 -1.87 -14.00
C ALA A 60 -2.08 -0.45 -14.20
N GLN A 61 -2.39 0.49 -13.31
CA GLN A 61 -1.86 1.86 -13.37
C GLN A 61 -0.38 1.95 -13.00
N TYR A 62 0.17 0.91 -12.34
CA TYR A 62 1.61 0.79 -12.09
C TYR A 62 2.36 0.11 -13.24
N GLU A 63 1.66 -0.54 -14.18
CA GLU A 63 2.27 -1.25 -15.32
C GLU A 63 2.50 -0.36 -16.56
N THR A 64 2.40 0.97 -16.38
CA THR A 64 2.33 1.95 -17.48
C THR A 64 3.66 2.61 -17.79
#